data_AF-A0A538MQ26-F1
#
_entry.id   AF-A0A538MQ26-F1
#
_cell.length_a   1.000
_cell.length_b   1.000
_cell.length_c   1.000
_cell.angle_alpha   90.00
_cell.angle_beta   90.00
_cell.angle_gamma   90.00
#
_symmetry.space_group_name_H-M   'P 1'
#
loop_
_entity.id
_entity.type
_entity.pdbx_description
1 polymer ?
#
loop_
_entity_poly.entity_id
_entity_poly.type
_entity_poly.pdbx_seq_one_letter_code
_entity_poly.pdbx_strand_id
1 'polypeptide(L)'
;MASLKDVEQVADDLSTLVDQLRGEIKNNASFDRLVQLADEISEHADQAAGTFSTVNDALMNRLQELKGGSSSGSRSASGSARVKARS
;
A
#
# COMPACT_ATOMS: atom_id res chain seq x y z
N MET A 1 7.97 1.43 -7.59
CA MET A 1 7.06 1.71 -6.46
C MET A 1 5.85 0.85 -6.68
N ALA A 2 5.49 0.00 -5.73
CA ALA A 2 4.27 -0.80 -5.81
C ALA A 2 3.09 0.16 -6.07
N SER A 3 2.41 -0.04 -7.18
CA SER A 3 1.31 0.77 -7.66
C SER A 3 -0.01 0.02 -7.51
N LEU A 4 -1.14 0.72 -7.57
CA LEU A 4 -2.47 0.10 -7.62
C LEU A 4 -2.60 -0.94 -8.75
N LYS A 5 -1.83 -0.78 -9.83
CA LYS A 5 -1.76 -1.73 -10.94
C LYS A 5 -1.08 -3.05 -10.55
N ASP A 6 -0.05 -2.98 -9.71
CA ASP A 6 0.64 -4.18 -9.22
C ASP A 6 -0.27 -4.96 -8.26
N VAL A 7 -1.09 -4.24 -7.50
CA VAL A 7 -2.14 -4.81 -6.64
C VAL A 7 -3.23 -5.50 -7.47
N GLU A 8 -3.71 -4.85 -8.53
CA GLU A 8 -4.71 -5.42 -9.45
C GLU A 8 -4.20 -6.71 -10.09
N GLN A 9 -2.94 -6.73 -10.54
CA GLN A 9 -2.34 -7.91 -11.13
C GLN A 9 -2.24 -9.09 -10.15
N VAL A 10 -1.84 -8.84 -8.90
CA VAL A 10 -1.79 -9.91 -7.88
C VAL A 10 -3.19 -10.44 -7.55
N ALA A 11 -4.22 -9.58 -7.57
CA ALA A 11 -5.60 -10.02 -7.36
C ALA A 11 -6.11 -10.91 -8.51
N ASP A 12 -5.78 -10.56 -9.76
CA ASP A 12 -6.10 -11.37 -10.94
C ASP A 12 -5.40 -12.74 -10.92
N ASP A 13 -4.13 -12.77 -10.52
CA ASP A 13 -3.34 -14.00 -10.40
C ASP A 13 -3.95 -14.93 -9.33
N LEU A 14 -4.32 -14.39 -8.16
CA LEU A 14 -5.03 -15.14 -7.12
C LEU A 14 -6.38 -15.69 -7.59
N SER A 15 -7.17 -14.89 -8.31
CA SER A 15 -8.45 -15.34 -8.86
C SER A 15 -8.25 -16.51 -9.81
N THR A 16 -7.23 -16.41 -10.68
CA THR A 16 -6.90 -17.46 -11.65
C THR A 16 -6.51 -18.76 -10.96
N LEU A 17 -5.67 -18.71 -9.92
CA LEU A 17 -5.25 -19.90 -9.16
C LEU A 17 -6.43 -20.58 -8.44
N VAL A 18 -7.33 -19.79 -7.85
CA VAL A 18 -8.54 -20.31 -7.20
C VAL A 18 -9.48 -20.98 -8.22
N ASP A 19 -9.61 -20.42 -9.42
CA ASP A 19 -10.40 -21.02 -10.49
C ASP A 19 -9.77 -22.31 -11.01
N GLN A 20 -8.43 -22.38 -11.11
CA GLN A 20 -7.72 -23.61 -11.44
C GLN A 20 -7.95 -24.69 -10.36
N LEU A 21 -7.84 -24.35 -9.08
CA LEU A 21 -8.12 -25.26 -7.96
C LEU A 21 -9.56 -25.79 -8.04
N ARG A 22 -10.53 -24.92 -8.29
CA ARG A 22 -11.94 -25.30 -8.46
C ARG A 22 -12.14 -26.21 -9.67
N GLY A 23 -11.43 -25.96 -10.76
CA GLY A 23 -11.44 -26.76 -11.98
C GLY A 23 -10.90 -28.18 -11.74
N GLU A 24 -9.76 -28.29 -11.06
CA GLU A 24 -9.15 -29.57 -10.69
C GLU A 24 -10.10 -30.41 -9.84
N ILE A 25 -10.68 -29.84 -8.77
CA ILE A 25 -11.63 -30.53 -7.88
C ILE A 25 -12.79 -31.17 -8.67
N LYS A 26 -13.26 -30.51 -9.73
CA LYS A 26 -14.39 -30.99 -10.54
C LYS A 26 -14.03 -32.12 -11.53
N ASN A 27 -12.76 -32.26 -11.89
CA ASN A 27 -12.33 -33.09 -13.03
C ASN A 27 -11.55 -34.37 -12.63
N ASN A 28 -11.83 -34.94 -11.44
CA ASN A 28 -11.02 -36.02 -10.82
C ASN A 28 -9.60 -35.57 -10.45
N ALA A 29 -9.51 -34.56 -9.58
CA ALA A 29 -8.24 -34.03 -9.07
C ALA A 29 -7.31 -35.11 -8.51
N SER A 30 -6.03 -35.02 -8.86
CA SER A 30 -4.98 -35.63 -8.03
C SER A 30 -4.77 -34.78 -6.78
N PHE A 31 -4.71 -35.42 -5.61
CA PHE A 31 -4.51 -34.72 -4.35
C PHE A 31 -3.19 -33.92 -4.35
N ASP A 32 -2.14 -34.46 -4.98
CA ASP A 32 -0.86 -33.78 -5.16
C ASP A 32 -1.00 -32.45 -5.92
N ARG A 33 -1.85 -32.40 -6.95
CA ARG A 33 -2.09 -31.15 -7.70
C ARG A 33 -2.87 -30.12 -6.88
N LEU A 34 -3.79 -30.57 -6.04
CA LEU A 34 -4.53 -29.68 -5.13
C LEU A 34 -3.60 -29.06 -4.09
N VAL A 35 -2.64 -29.83 -3.56
CA VAL A 35 -1.62 -29.33 -2.63
C VAL A 35 -0.74 -28.29 -3.31
N GLN A 36 -0.24 -28.57 -4.52
CA GLN A 36 0.55 -27.60 -5.29
C GLN A 36 -0.18 -26.28 -5.53
N LEU A 37 -1.44 -26.34 -5.95
CA LEU A 37 -2.25 -25.14 -6.16
C LEU A 37 -2.51 -24.37 -4.85
N ALA A 38 -2.69 -25.08 -3.74
CA ALA A 38 -2.84 -24.44 -2.44
C ALA A 38 -1.56 -23.72 -2.00
N ASP A 39 -0.39 -24.34 -2.20
CA ASP A 39 0.91 -23.72 -1.90
C ASP A 39 1.13 -22.47 -2.77
N GLU A 40 0.83 -22.55 -4.07
CA GLU A 40 0.93 -21.41 -5.00
C GLU A 40 -0.01 -20.25 -4.61
N ILE A 41 -1.25 -20.55 -4.21
CA ILE A 41 -2.20 -19.55 -3.70
C ILE A 41 -1.64 -18.87 -2.44
N SER A 42 -1.05 -19.64 -1.52
CA SER A 42 -0.51 -19.11 -0.27
C SER A 42 0.65 -18.15 -0.53
N GLU A 43 1.57 -18.49 -1.44
CA GLU A 43 2.69 -17.62 -1.81
C GLU A 43 2.22 -16.32 -2.47
N HIS A 44 1.25 -16.40 -3.38
CA HIS A 44 0.69 -15.20 -4.03
C HIS A 44 -0.10 -14.33 -3.04
N ALA A 45 -0.79 -14.93 -2.07
CA ALA A 45 -1.50 -14.20 -1.03
C ALA A 45 -0.55 -13.42 -0.12
N ASP A 46 0.58 -14.02 0.26
CA ASP A 46 1.62 -13.34 1.05
C ASP A 46 2.26 -12.19 0.27
N GLN A 47 2.53 -12.38 -1.03
CA GLN A 47 3.00 -11.30 -1.92
C GLN A 47 1.99 -10.16 -2.04
N ALA A 48 0.69 -10.49 -2.14
CA ALA A 48 -0.39 -9.51 -2.15
C ALA A 48 -0.36 -8.67 -0.88
N ALA A 49 -0.32 -9.33 0.28
CA ALA A 49 -0.32 -8.68 1.58
C ALA A 49 0.88 -7.72 1.74
N GLY A 50 2.08 -8.13 1.31
CA GLY A 50 3.26 -7.28 1.31
C GLY A 50 3.12 -6.05 0.41
N THR A 51 2.53 -6.22 -0.76
CA THR A 51 2.26 -5.14 -1.72
C THR A 51 1.24 -4.14 -1.15
N PHE A 52 0.14 -4.63 -0.57
CA PHE A 52 -0.88 -3.80 0.08
C PHE A 52 -0.30 -3.01 1.27
N SER A 53 0.53 -3.64 2.11
CA SER A 53 1.20 -2.95 3.23
C SER A 53 2.08 -1.81 2.72
N THR A 54 2.89 -2.06 1.70
CA THR A 54 3.78 -1.05 1.10
C THR A 54 2.98 0.12 0.52
N VAL A 55 1.87 -0.16 -0.17
CA VAL A 55 0.99 0.87 -0.73
C VAL A 55 0.32 1.68 0.39
N ASN A 56 -0.17 1.01 1.44
CA ASN A 56 -0.77 1.68 2.59
C ASN A 56 0.23 2.63 3.28
N ASP A 57 1.46 2.18 3.50
CA ASP A 57 2.50 3.00 4.12
C ASP A 57 2.84 4.23 3.25
N ALA A 58 2.94 4.06 1.94
CA ALA A 58 3.15 5.17 1.00
C ALA A 58 1.99 6.20 1.03
N LEU A 59 0.74 5.73 1.09
CA LEU A 59 -0.44 6.59 1.19
C LEU A 59 -0.48 7.34 2.52
N MET A 60 -0.21 6.65 3.64
CA MET A 60 -0.19 7.26 4.98
C MET A 60 0.91 8.30 5.12
N ASN A 61 2.11 8.04 4.58
CA ASN A 61 3.20 9.01 4.57
C ASN A 61 2.81 10.27 3.79
N ARG A 62 2.21 10.12 2.61
CA ARG A 62 1.74 11.27 1.82
C ARG A 62 0.63 12.04 2.51
N LEU A 63 -0.28 11.35 3.20
CA LEU A 63 -1.32 11.99 3.99
C LEU A 63 -0.74 12.78 5.17
N GLN A 64 0.29 12.25 5.84
CA GLN A 64 0.99 12.95 6.92
C GLN A 64 1.75 14.18 6.42
N GLU A 65 2.42 14.11 5.27
CA GLU A 65 3.06 15.26 4.63
C GLU A 65 2.03 16.36 4.31
N LEU A 66 0.89 15.99 3.72
CA LEU A 66 -0.20 16.93 3.42
C LEU A 66 -0.82 17.52 4.68
N LYS A 67 -0.98 16.73 5.75
CA LYS A 67 -1.52 17.17 7.04
C LYS A 67 -0.53 18.05 7.82
N GLY A 68 0.76 17.76 7.74
CA GLY A 68 1.83 18.53 8.38
C GLY A 68 2.19 19.83 7.66
N GLY A 69 1.93 19.91 6.35
CA GLY A 69 2.16 21.10 5.52
C GLY A 69 1.30 22.32 5.85
N SER A 70 0.26 22.18 6.68
CA SER A 70 -0.62 23.29 7.10
C SER A 70 -0.08 24.10 8.29
N SER A 71 1.14 23.83 8.77
CA SER A 71 1.76 24.56 9.89
C SER A 71 3.07 25.27 9.52
N SER A 72 3.15 25.87 8.34
CA SER A 72 4.15 26.93 8.12
C SER A 72 3.72 28.19 8.89
N GLY A 73 4.02 28.17 10.19
CA GLY A 73 3.94 29.34 11.03
C GLY A 73 4.87 30.42 10.50
N SER A 74 4.31 31.41 9.82
CA SER A 74 4.89 32.73 9.60
C SER A 74 4.93 33.50 10.92
N ARG A 75 5.75 33.02 11.86
CA ARG A 75 6.22 33.78 13.02
C ARG A 75 7.65 34.22 12.75
N SER A 76 7.78 35.14 11.80
CA SER A 76 9.04 35.79 11.48
C SER A 76 9.21 37.05 12.33
N ALA A 77 10.17 36.96 13.24
CA ALA A 77 11.02 38.02 13.77
C ALA A 77 10.38 39.14 14.61
N SER A 78 10.47 38.96 15.94
CA SER A 78 10.71 40.08 16.85
C SER A 78 12.02 40.79 16.47
N GLY A 79 11.94 42.06 16.07
CA GLY A 79 13.10 42.82 15.62
C GLY A 79 12.88 44.33 15.66
N SER A 80 12.93 44.91 16.85
CA SER A 80 13.52 46.23 17.17
C SER A 80 13.28 47.41 16.21
N ALA A 81 12.32 48.27 16.55
CA ALA A 81 12.38 49.70 16.20
C ALA A 81 11.65 50.56 17.25
N ARG A 82 12.33 50.85 18.37
CA ARG A 82 12.00 52.00 19.23
C ARG A 82 12.27 53.26 18.41
N VAL A 83 11.27 53.76 17.70
CA VAL A 83 11.33 55.10 17.11
C VAL A 83 11.12 56.13 18.21
N LYS A 84 12.18 56.90 18.39
CA LYS A 84 12.47 57.95 19.34
C LYS A 84 11.39 59.04 19.32
N ALA A 85 10.58 59.11 20.38
CA ALA A 85 9.98 60.35 20.83
C ALA A 85 11.00 61.10 21.71
N ARG A 86 11.01 62.44 21.65
CA ARG A 86 11.89 63.43 22.34
C ARG A 86 13.12 63.81 21.48
N SER A 87 13.33 65.07 21.10
CA SER A 87 13.15 66.35 21.83
C SER A 87 12.73 67.48 20.92
#